data_AF-A0A851MGD6-F1
#
_entry.id   AF-A0A851MGD6-F1
#
_cell.length_a   1.000
_cell.length_b   1.000
_cell.length_c   1.000
_cell.angle_alpha   90.00
_cell.angle_beta   90.00
_cell.angle_gamma   90.00
#
_symmetry.space_group_name_H-M   'P 1'
#
loop_
_entity.id
_entity.type
_entity.pdbx_description
1 polymer ?
#
loop_
_entity_poly.entity_id
_entity_poly.type
_entity_poly.pdbx_seq_one_letter_code
_entity_poly.pdbx_strand_id
1 'polypeptide(L)'
;LLVGAPRDAEPVNGTRTGAVYACPLTASTRDCQRLDIELKDEPDKAIIDDMWLGVTVASQRQPAGRVLACAHRYTKVLWSGSEDQRRMVGRCYVRGNDLRLDLSDEWQTYHHEMCNANTDTDETGMCQMGTSAGFTANIIYFGAPGAYNWQGTDYMLQREMWDLYDFSYPNKRNGNTYIGYTAEVGKAVLQQDAVTMVTGAPRYQHTGAVYLLSHSPQQSLRRNLLLPGPQVGSYFGSAIALADLNSDGWQDLVVGAPYYFERKQEVGGAVYVYMNEVGDFQLHPSLVLTGPSYSGFGFAVASIGDVNQDGFQDIAVGAPFEGHGKVYIYHSSAEGLQDKPRQVM
;
A
#
# COMPACT_ATOMS: atom_id res chain seq x y z
N LEU A 1 -0.63 -3.86 18.97
CA LEU A 1 -0.94 -4.31 17.60
C LEU A 1 -2.14 -3.52 17.09
N LEU A 2 -2.12 -3.07 15.82
CA LEU A 2 -3.29 -2.46 15.18
C LEU A 2 -3.80 -3.41 14.10
N VAL A 3 -5.12 -3.60 14.03
CA VAL A 3 -5.76 -4.54 13.10
C VAL A 3 -6.93 -3.85 12.41
N GLY A 4 -6.96 -3.89 11.09
CA GLY A 4 -8.10 -3.42 10.30
C GLY A 4 -9.16 -4.50 10.14
N ALA A 5 -10.42 -4.13 10.27
CA ALA A 5 -11.59 -4.99 10.07
C ALA A 5 -12.56 -4.32 9.09
N PRO A 6 -12.26 -4.30 7.78
CA PRO A 6 -12.98 -3.50 6.78
C PRO A 6 -14.47 -3.82 6.60
N ARG A 7 -14.94 -4.94 7.12
CA ARG A 7 -16.36 -5.37 7.02
C ARG A 7 -17.09 -5.38 8.35
N ASP A 8 -16.45 -4.92 9.41
CA ASP A 8 -17.06 -4.90 10.72
C ASP A 8 -18.19 -3.87 10.79
N ALA A 9 -19.19 -4.15 11.62
CA ALA A 9 -20.37 -3.32 11.77
C ALA A 9 -20.25 -2.41 12.99
N GLU A 10 -20.74 -1.18 12.88
CA GLU A 10 -20.86 -0.28 14.03
C GLU A 10 -21.80 -0.89 15.09
N PRO A 11 -21.40 -0.91 16.38
CA PRO A 11 -22.21 -1.52 17.43
C PRO A 11 -23.58 -0.85 17.65
N VAL A 12 -23.71 0.44 17.31
CA VAL A 12 -24.88 1.25 17.65
C VAL A 12 -26.01 1.14 16.61
N ASN A 13 -25.68 1.28 15.32
CA ASN A 13 -26.66 1.31 14.22
C ASN A 13 -26.55 0.11 13.26
N GLY A 14 -25.52 -0.73 13.38
CA GLY A 14 -25.31 -1.91 12.54
C GLY A 14 -24.78 -1.63 11.14
N THR A 15 -24.48 -0.37 10.80
CA THR A 15 -23.91 0.02 9.50
C THR A 15 -22.52 -0.57 9.33
N ARG A 16 -22.20 -1.15 8.16
CA ARG A 16 -20.93 -1.83 7.91
C ARG A 16 -19.87 -0.86 7.41
N THR A 17 -19.46 0.05 8.28
CA THR A 17 -18.42 1.05 7.98
C THR A 17 -17.02 0.44 7.86
N GLY A 18 -16.78 -0.67 8.55
CA GLY A 18 -15.44 -1.18 8.85
C GLY A 18 -14.87 -0.53 10.11
N ALA A 19 -13.77 -1.08 10.62
CA ALA A 19 -13.19 -0.65 11.90
C ALA A 19 -11.68 -0.82 11.93
N VAL A 20 -11.05 -0.18 12.92
CA VAL A 20 -9.68 -0.49 13.32
C VAL A 20 -9.68 -0.82 14.81
N TYR A 21 -8.89 -1.81 15.20
CA TYR A 21 -8.76 -2.28 16.57
C TYR A 21 -7.33 -2.10 17.07
N ALA A 22 -7.18 -1.61 18.30
CA ALA A 22 -5.93 -1.65 19.04
C ALA A 22 -5.95 -2.83 20.02
N CYS A 23 -5.10 -3.80 19.76
CA CYS A 23 -4.91 -4.98 20.58
C CYS A 23 -3.63 -4.83 21.41
N PRO A 24 -3.72 -4.82 22.75
CA PRO A 24 -2.57 -4.95 23.62
C PRO A 24 -1.81 -6.25 23.33
N LEU A 25 -0.50 -6.27 23.54
CA LEU A 25 0.31 -7.48 23.41
C LEU A 25 0.24 -8.29 24.71
N THR A 26 -0.95 -8.79 25.03
CA THR A 26 -1.18 -9.65 26.20
C THR A 26 -1.62 -11.05 25.77
N ALA A 27 -1.72 -11.97 26.73
CA ALA A 27 -2.25 -13.32 26.48
C ALA A 27 -3.78 -13.35 26.32
N SER A 28 -4.48 -12.22 26.55
CA SER A 28 -5.93 -12.13 26.40
C SER A 28 -6.29 -12.08 24.91
N THR A 29 -7.36 -12.78 24.54
CA THR A 29 -7.89 -12.77 23.17
C THR A 29 -9.06 -11.79 22.98
N ARG A 30 -9.42 -11.04 24.02
CA ARG A 30 -10.64 -10.20 24.07
C ARG A 30 -10.38 -8.77 24.54
N ASP A 31 -9.13 -8.34 24.63
CA ASP A 31 -8.73 -7.01 25.09
C ASP A 31 -8.49 -6.02 23.94
N CYS A 32 -8.74 -6.41 22.69
CA CYS A 32 -8.76 -5.51 21.55
C CYS A 32 -9.85 -4.45 21.67
N GLN A 33 -9.48 -3.18 21.57
CA GLN A 33 -10.40 -2.05 21.64
C GLN A 33 -10.61 -1.44 20.27
N ARG A 34 -11.88 -1.22 19.89
CA ARG A 34 -12.23 -0.49 18.67
C ARG A 34 -11.74 0.96 18.80
N LEU A 35 -11.02 1.46 17.80
CA LEU A 35 -10.62 2.87 17.75
C LEU A 35 -11.86 3.75 17.55
N ASP A 36 -11.89 4.87 18.27
CA ASP A 36 -12.94 5.87 18.11
C ASP A 36 -12.61 6.78 16.90
N ILE A 37 -13.21 6.45 15.77
CA ILE A 37 -13.15 7.25 14.56
C ILE A 37 -14.54 7.84 14.37
N GLU A 38 -14.69 9.12 14.70
CA GLU A 38 -15.95 9.84 14.51
C GLU A 38 -16.32 9.87 13.02
N LEU A 39 -17.36 9.11 12.66
CA LEU A 39 -17.96 9.11 11.33
C LEU A 39 -19.27 9.88 11.39
N LYS A 40 -19.40 10.90 10.53
CA LYS A 40 -20.66 11.63 10.37
C LYS A 40 -21.54 10.92 9.37
N ASP A 41 -22.69 10.45 9.83
CA ASP A 41 -23.72 9.86 8.97
C ASP A 41 -24.57 10.98 8.35
N GLU A 42 -24.11 11.46 7.19
CA GLU A 42 -24.79 12.49 6.39
C GLU A 42 -25.13 11.89 5.01
N PRO A 43 -26.21 11.10 4.87
CA PRO A 43 -26.49 10.34 3.65
C PRO A 43 -26.65 11.19 2.39
N ASP A 44 -27.08 12.45 2.55
CA ASP A 44 -27.19 13.41 1.45
C ASP A 44 -25.83 13.91 0.94
N LYS A 45 -24.74 13.68 1.68
CA LYS A 45 -23.38 14.13 1.34
C LYS A 45 -22.40 12.98 1.17
N ALA A 46 -22.54 11.91 1.94
CA ALA A 46 -21.62 10.78 1.94
C ALA A 46 -22.31 9.47 2.34
N ILE A 47 -21.87 8.39 1.71
CA ILE A 47 -22.23 7.01 2.06
C ILE A 47 -21.02 6.39 2.74
N ILE A 48 -21.22 6.03 4.02
CA ILE A 48 -20.21 5.37 4.86
C ILE A 48 -20.45 3.86 5.00
N ASP A 49 -21.59 3.35 4.54
CA ASP A 49 -21.85 1.90 4.50
C ASP A 49 -20.97 1.22 3.45
N ASP A 50 -20.37 0.08 3.82
CA ASP A 50 -19.44 -0.70 3.00
C ASP A 50 -18.24 0.12 2.46
N MET A 51 -17.80 1.14 3.22
CA MET A 51 -16.67 1.99 2.84
C MET A 51 -15.29 1.35 3.05
N TRP A 52 -15.24 0.23 3.78
CA TRP A 52 -14.04 -0.58 4.05
C TRP A 52 -13.00 0.14 4.91
N LEU A 53 -13.42 0.76 6.00
CA LEU A 53 -12.51 1.36 6.97
C LEU A 53 -11.59 0.30 7.60
N GLY A 54 -10.28 0.52 7.51
CA GLY A 54 -9.27 -0.44 7.95
C GLY A 54 -8.82 -1.39 6.84
N VAL A 55 -9.15 -1.12 5.57
CA VAL A 55 -8.52 -1.84 4.44
C VAL A 55 -7.00 -1.68 4.45
N THR A 56 -6.54 -0.49 4.84
CA THR A 56 -5.14 -0.12 5.00
C THR A 56 -4.99 0.48 6.38
N VAL A 57 -4.03 -0.05 7.15
CA VAL A 57 -3.63 0.48 8.46
C VAL A 57 -2.11 0.61 8.46
N ALA A 58 -1.61 1.81 8.77
CA ALA A 58 -0.19 2.09 8.81
C ALA A 58 0.17 2.88 10.07
N SER A 59 1.38 2.63 10.60
CA SER A 59 1.94 3.38 11.72
C SER A 59 3.19 4.10 11.26
N GLN A 60 3.31 5.37 11.62
CA GLN A 60 4.55 6.14 11.51
C GLN A 60 5.51 5.58 12.56
N ARG A 61 6.52 4.81 12.13
CA ARG A 61 7.41 4.00 12.99
C ARG A 61 8.43 4.87 13.77
N GLN A 62 7.96 5.87 14.52
CA GLN A 62 8.77 6.83 15.26
C GLN A 62 8.17 7.14 16.65
N PRO A 63 8.99 7.58 17.62
CA PRO A 63 8.48 8.10 18.89
C PRO A 63 7.53 9.29 18.66
N ALA A 64 6.35 9.27 19.28
CA ALA A 64 5.26 10.22 19.01
C ALA A 64 4.76 10.21 17.55
N GLY A 65 4.88 9.07 16.87
CA GLY A 65 4.33 8.86 15.53
C GLY A 65 2.80 8.87 15.49
N ARG A 66 2.27 8.84 14.28
CA ARG A 66 0.84 8.80 13.97
C ARG A 66 0.42 7.44 13.44
N VAL A 67 -0.88 7.21 13.47
CA VAL A 67 -1.54 6.03 12.89
C VAL A 67 -2.46 6.49 11.78
N LEU A 68 -2.49 5.75 10.67
CA LEU A 68 -3.36 5.98 9.53
C LEU A 68 -4.29 4.78 9.33
N ALA A 69 -5.55 5.06 9.05
CA ALA A 69 -6.55 4.09 8.65
C ALA A 69 -7.31 4.61 7.42
N CYS A 70 -7.46 3.81 6.38
CA CYS A 70 -8.15 4.23 5.17
C CYS A 70 -9.42 3.41 4.88
N ALA A 71 -10.32 4.04 4.13
CA ALA A 71 -11.61 3.54 3.67
C ALA A 71 -11.74 3.86 2.17
N HIS A 72 -11.10 3.04 1.33
CA HIS A 72 -11.01 3.27 -0.12
C HIS A 72 -12.36 3.27 -0.87
N ARG A 73 -13.44 2.77 -0.25
CA ARG A 73 -14.80 2.75 -0.83
C ARG A 73 -15.72 3.84 -0.26
N TYR A 74 -15.18 4.74 0.55
CA TYR A 74 -15.92 5.93 0.98
C TYR A 74 -16.42 6.71 -0.24
N THR A 75 -17.72 7.00 -0.23
CA THR A 75 -18.42 7.51 -1.40
C THR A 75 -19.06 8.86 -1.07
N LYS A 76 -18.72 9.90 -1.84
CA LYS A 76 -19.43 11.18 -1.80
C LYS A 76 -20.67 11.14 -2.68
N VAL A 77 -21.71 11.82 -2.22
CA VAL A 77 -22.97 11.99 -2.93
C VAL A 77 -23.04 13.44 -3.39
N LEU A 78 -23.20 13.62 -4.70
CA LEU A 78 -23.40 14.92 -5.34
C LEU A 78 -24.79 14.93 -5.95
N TRP A 79 -25.54 16.02 -5.75
CA TRP A 79 -26.89 16.13 -6.27
C TRP A 79 -26.91 17.02 -7.51
N SER A 80 -27.51 16.50 -8.59
CA SER A 80 -27.82 17.26 -9.78
C SER A 80 -29.33 17.22 -10.00
N GLY A 81 -30.05 18.21 -9.46
CA GLY A 81 -31.51 18.18 -9.40
C GLY A 81 -32.01 17.07 -8.48
N SER A 82 -32.71 16.08 -9.04
CA SER A 82 -33.27 14.92 -8.32
C SER A 82 -32.41 13.65 -8.41
N GLU A 83 -31.33 13.66 -9.18
CA GLU A 83 -30.45 12.50 -9.34
C GLU A 83 -29.23 12.59 -8.43
N ASP A 84 -28.94 11.50 -7.71
CA ASP A 84 -27.74 11.36 -6.90
C ASP A 84 -26.60 10.78 -7.76
N GLN A 85 -25.48 11.51 -7.80
CA GLN A 85 -24.24 11.10 -8.43
C GLN A 85 -23.28 10.63 -7.35
N ARG A 86 -22.92 9.34 -7.38
CA ARG A 86 -22.04 8.72 -6.40
C ARG A 86 -20.60 8.72 -6.90
N ARG A 87 -19.67 9.08 -6.01
CA ARG A 87 -18.25 9.27 -6.31
C ARG A 87 -17.41 8.57 -5.26
N MET A 88 -16.87 7.41 -5.61
CA MET A 88 -16.08 6.56 -4.73
C MET A 88 -14.64 7.08 -4.66
N VAL A 89 -14.46 8.19 -3.95
CA VAL A 89 -13.18 8.86 -3.80
C VAL A 89 -12.27 8.19 -2.77
N GLY A 90 -12.82 7.47 -1.80
CA GLY A 90 -12.04 6.98 -0.68
C GLY A 90 -11.67 8.09 0.31
N ARG A 91 -11.33 7.70 1.54
CA ARG A 91 -10.97 8.62 2.62
C ARG A 91 -10.01 7.96 3.60
N CYS A 92 -9.11 8.76 4.16
CA CYS A 92 -8.12 8.31 5.13
C CYS A 92 -8.22 9.13 6.43
N TYR A 93 -7.95 8.50 7.57
CA TYR A 93 -8.06 9.06 8.90
C TYR A 93 -6.73 8.90 9.63
N VAL A 94 -6.16 10.01 10.08
CA VAL A 94 -4.91 10.01 10.85
C VAL A 94 -5.23 10.25 12.33
N ARG A 95 -4.53 9.57 13.22
CA ARG A 95 -4.62 9.68 14.69
C ARG A 95 -3.24 9.83 15.30
N GLY A 96 -3.17 10.45 16.47
CA GLY A 96 -1.94 10.52 17.25
C GLY A 96 -1.50 9.15 17.79
N ASN A 97 -0.34 9.13 18.45
CA ASN A 97 0.18 7.91 19.11
C ASN A 97 -0.75 7.39 20.22
N ASP A 98 -1.55 8.27 20.81
CA ASP A 98 -2.58 7.94 21.81
C ASP A 98 -3.90 7.45 21.17
N LEU A 99 -3.92 7.31 19.84
CA LEU A 99 -5.05 6.88 19.01
C LEU A 99 -6.24 7.85 19.03
N ARG A 100 -6.05 9.09 19.50
CA ARG A 100 -7.10 10.10 19.56
C ARG A 100 -6.95 11.12 18.44
N LEU A 101 -8.04 11.83 18.18
CA LEU A 101 -8.07 12.97 17.29
C LEU A 101 -7.54 14.20 18.02
N ASP A 102 -6.48 14.80 17.48
CA ASP A 102 -5.99 16.10 17.90
C ASP A 102 -6.17 17.10 16.76
N LEU A 103 -7.08 18.05 16.95
CA LEU A 103 -7.38 19.07 15.94
C LEU A 103 -6.25 20.09 15.75
N SER A 104 -5.29 20.15 16.69
CA SER A 104 -4.09 20.99 16.56
C SER A 104 -3.02 20.35 15.67
N ASP A 105 -3.12 19.05 15.40
CA ASP A 105 -2.23 18.33 14.51
C ASP A 105 -2.76 18.39 13.06
N GLU A 106 -2.15 19.26 12.25
CA GLU A 106 -2.53 19.47 10.85
C GLU A 106 -2.54 18.18 10.02
N TRP A 107 -1.68 17.21 10.35
CA TRP A 107 -1.66 15.90 9.69
C TRP A 107 -3.00 15.17 9.81
N GLN A 108 -3.77 15.44 10.86
CA GLN A 108 -5.07 14.83 11.13
C GLN A 108 -6.24 15.57 10.48
N THR A 109 -6.08 16.87 10.19
CA THR A 109 -7.19 17.73 9.74
C THR A 109 -7.14 18.02 8.24
N TYR A 110 -5.96 18.13 7.62
CA TYR A 110 -5.82 18.62 6.24
C TYR A 110 -5.78 17.53 5.16
N HIS A 111 -5.57 16.25 5.51
CA HIS A 111 -5.07 15.24 4.53
C HIS A 111 -5.97 14.01 4.30
N HIS A 112 -7.28 14.15 4.42
CA HIS A 112 -8.20 13.01 4.34
C HIS A 112 -8.85 12.80 2.97
N GLU A 113 -8.81 13.78 2.07
CA GLU A 113 -9.54 13.78 0.78
C GLU A 113 -8.72 14.48 -0.33
N MET A 114 -7.79 13.77 -0.98
CA MET A 114 -6.99 14.33 -2.09
C MET A 114 -7.73 14.31 -3.44
N CYS A 115 -8.73 13.45 -3.57
CA CYS A 115 -9.47 13.28 -4.82
C CYS A 115 -10.64 14.25 -4.93
N ASN A 116 -10.85 14.77 -6.13
CA ASN A 116 -11.92 15.71 -6.39
C ASN A 116 -13.21 14.99 -6.80
N ALA A 117 -14.13 14.85 -5.84
CA ALA A 117 -15.44 14.25 -6.07
C ALA A 117 -16.27 14.97 -7.14
N ASN A 118 -16.06 16.27 -7.38
CA ASN A 118 -16.82 17.02 -8.40
C ASN A 118 -16.46 16.61 -9.83
N THR A 119 -15.41 15.79 -10.00
CA THR A 119 -14.99 15.26 -11.29
C THR A 119 -15.58 13.87 -11.55
N ASP A 120 -15.42 13.35 -12.76
CA ASP A 120 -15.94 12.05 -13.17
C ASP A 120 -14.88 10.94 -13.12
N THR A 121 -15.14 9.84 -13.81
CA THR A 121 -14.23 8.70 -13.94
C THR A 121 -12.96 9.01 -14.73
N ASP A 122 -13.00 9.98 -15.64
CA ASP A 122 -11.86 10.32 -16.49
C ASP A 122 -10.82 11.16 -15.74
N GLU A 123 -11.22 11.72 -14.58
CA GLU A 123 -10.39 12.46 -13.64
C GLU A 123 -10.26 11.71 -12.30
N THR A 124 -10.65 12.29 -11.15
CA THR A 124 -10.38 11.69 -9.82
C THR A 124 -11.65 11.34 -9.03
N GLY A 125 -12.84 11.44 -9.65
CA GLY A 125 -14.12 11.19 -9.00
C GLY A 125 -14.32 9.75 -8.51
N MET A 126 -13.55 8.80 -9.04
CA MET A 126 -13.58 7.37 -8.67
C MET A 126 -12.22 6.86 -8.20
N CYS A 127 -11.38 7.72 -7.63
CA CYS A 127 -9.96 7.39 -7.41
C CYS A 127 -9.69 6.24 -6.40
N GLN A 128 -10.62 5.97 -5.48
CA GLN A 128 -10.47 4.98 -4.40
C GLN A 128 -9.17 5.14 -3.59
N MET A 129 -8.90 6.38 -3.16
CA MET A 129 -7.72 6.72 -2.37
C MET A 129 -7.67 5.92 -1.07
N GLY A 130 -6.47 5.45 -0.73
CA GLY A 130 -6.23 4.68 0.49
C GLY A 130 -6.37 3.17 0.29
N THR A 131 -6.46 2.71 -0.96
CA THR A 131 -6.28 1.29 -1.32
C THR A 131 -4.90 0.81 -0.86
N SER A 132 -3.89 1.68 -0.98
CA SER A 132 -2.62 1.57 -0.28
C SER A 132 -2.26 2.94 0.31
N ALA A 133 -1.51 2.95 1.41
CA ALA A 133 -1.09 4.18 2.07
C ALA A 133 -0.05 3.88 3.15
N GLY A 134 0.72 4.90 3.52
CA GLY A 134 1.68 4.77 4.61
C GLY A 134 2.39 6.07 4.95
N PHE A 135 3.43 5.94 5.78
CA PHE A 135 4.21 7.05 6.30
C PHE A 135 5.70 6.83 6.17
N THR A 136 6.42 7.94 6.06
CA THR A 136 7.81 8.06 6.48
C THR A 136 7.91 9.05 7.66
N ALA A 137 9.12 9.51 7.98
CA ALA A 137 9.32 10.55 8.98
C ALA A 137 8.54 11.85 8.71
N ASN A 138 8.53 12.29 7.45
CA ASN A 138 7.99 13.59 7.03
C ASN A 138 7.09 13.51 5.79
N ILE A 139 6.69 12.30 5.38
CA ILE A 139 5.83 12.06 4.22
C ILE A 139 4.65 11.19 4.63
N ILE A 140 3.45 11.54 4.13
CA ILE A 140 2.31 10.63 4.01
C ILE A 140 2.05 10.41 2.53
N TYR A 141 1.73 9.18 2.17
CA TYR A 141 1.45 8.83 0.79
C TYR A 141 0.21 7.95 0.69
N PHE A 142 -0.47 8.04 -0.46
CA PHE A 142 -1.71 7.32 -0.75
C PHE A 142 -1.70 6.83 -2.19
N GLY A 143 -2.02 5.56 -2.38
CA GLY A 143 -2.35 5.00 -3.68
C GLY A 143 -3.84 5.12 -3.98
N ALA A 144 -4.15 5.48 -5.23
CA ALA A 144 -5.49 5.75 -5.72
C ALA A 144 -5.69 5.11 -7.11
N PRO A 145 -5.92 3.78 -7.19
CA PRO A 145 -5.93 3.02 -8.45
C PRO A 145 -7.08 3.35 -9.41
N GLY A 146 -8.16 3.96 -8.92
CA GLY A 146 -9.33 4.28 -9.74
C GLY A 146 -9.23 5.62 -10.47
N ALA A 147 -8.16 6.40 -10.27
CA ALA A 147 -8.00 7.70 -10.91
C ALA A 147 -7.74 7.58 -12.42
N TYR A 148 -8.15 8.58 -13.19
CA TYR A 148 -7.91 8.75 -14.62
C TYR A 148 -8.32 7.53 -15.44
N ASN A 149 -9.61 7.18 -15.38
CA ASN A 149 -10.20 5.98 -15.98
C ASN A 149 -9.39 4.72 -15.63
N TRP A 150 -9.18 4.52 -14.33
CA TRP A 150 -8.43 3.40 -13.76
C TRP A 150 -6.96 3.29 -14.19
N GLN A 151 -6.36 4.36 -14.71
CA GLN A 151 -4.89 4.44 -14.79
C GLN A 151 -4.31 4.28 -13.38
N GLY A 152 -4.90 4.98 -12.43
CA GLY A 152 -4.39 5.15 -11.08
C GLY A 152 -3.44 6.34 -10.96
N THR A 153 -3.28 6.79 -9.73
CA THR A 153 -2.32 7.79 -9.32
C THR A 153 -1.86 7.51 -7.90
N ASP A 154 -0.78 8.18 -7.54
CA ASP A 154 -0.24 8.20 -6.21
C ASP A 154 -0.16 9.65 -5.75
N TYR A 155 -0.57 9.89 -4.51
CA TYR A 155 -0.42 11.17 -3.84
C TYR A 155 0.70 11.04 -2.82
N MET A 156 1.62 12.01 -2.82
CA MET A 156 2.69 12.13 -1.83
C MET A 156 2.67 13.54 -1.26
N LEU A 157 2.57 13.62 0.06
CA LEU A 157 2.55 14.88 0.79
C LEU A 157 3.80 14.94 1.67
N GLN A 158 4.71 15.84 1.35
CA GLN A 158 5.97 16.03 2.05
C GLN A 158 5.93 17.31 2.87
N ARG A 159 6.25 17.20 4.16
CA ARG A 159 6.37 18.35 5.05
C ARG A 159 7.83 18.75 5.20
N GLU A 160 8.10 20.02 4.99
CA GLU A 160 9.40 20.64 5.21
C GLU A 160 9.24 21.88 6.09
N MET A 161 9.63 21.74 7.37
CA MET A 161 9.39 22.76 8.40
C MET A 161 7.90 23.16 8.50
N TRP A 162 7.54 24.30 7.90
CA TRP A 162 6.21 24.89 7.90
C TRP A 162 5.49 24.71 6.56
N ASP A 163 6.21 24.35 5.50
CA ASP A 163 5.66 24.19 4.16
C ASP A 163 5.23 22.74 3.92
N LEU A 164 4.16 22.61 3.15
CA LEU A 164 3.59 21.35 2.70
C LEU A 164 3.61 21.31 1.18
N TYR A 165 4.25 20.28 0.63
CA TYR A 165 4.33 20.04 -0.80
C TYR A 165 3.54 18.79 -1.15
N ASP A 166 2.55 18.93 -2.03
CA ASP A 166 1.79 17.84 -2.62
C ASP A 166 2.36 17.47 -3.99
N PHE A 167 2.51 16.16 -4.21
CA PHE A 167 2.95 15.60 -5.48
C PHE A 167 1.96 14.54 -5.90
N SER A 168 1.63 14.51 -7.19
CA SER A 168 0.80 13.45 -7.76
C SER A 168 1.37 12.90 -9.06
N TYR A 169 1.09 11.62 -9.34
CA TYR A 169 1.39 11.06 -10.65
C TYR A 169 0.37 11.55 -11.69
N PRO A 170 0.80 12.23 -12.76
CA PRO A 170 -0.14 12.93 -13.64
C PRO A 170 -0.93 11.96 -14.53
N ASN A 171 -2.09 12.43 -15.01
CA ASN A 171 -2.87 11.75 -16.03
C ASN A 171 -2.05 11.60 -17.32
N LYS A 172 -1.73 10.36 -17.71
CA LYS A 172 -1.06 10.01 -18.96
C LYS A 172 -2.04 9.46 -20.00
N ARG A 173 -3.34 9.47 -19.70
CA ARG A 173 -4.43 8.91 -20.51
C ARG A 173 -4.21 7.43 -20.83
N ASN A 174 -3.62 6.70 -19.88
CA ASN A 174 -3.38 5.26 -19.99
C ASN A 174 -4.23 4.50 -18.98
N GLY A 175 -5.52 4.32 -19.30
CA GLY A 175 -6.48 3.71 -18.39
C GLY A 175 -6.19 2.24 -18.06
N ASN A 176 -6.87 1.72 -17.04
CA ASN A 176 -6.85 0.31 -16.62
C ASN A 176 -5.48 -0.25 -16.21
N THR A 177 -4.59 0.56 -15.62
CA THR A 177 -3.29 0.10 -15.11
C THR A 177 -3.26 -0.14 -13.60
N TYR A 178 -4.12 0.53 -12.84
CA TYR A 178 -4.25 0.45 -11.38
C TYR A 178 -2.97 0.86 -10.62
N ILE A 179 -2.32 1.94 -11.04
CA ILE A 179 -1.19 2.56 -10.31
C ILE A 179 -1.67 2.99 -8.92
N GLY A 180 -0.90 2.70 -7.87
CA GLY A 180 -1.29 2.95 -6.48
C GLY A 180 -2.10 1.81 -5.86
N TYR A 181 -2.17 0.65 -6.52
CA TYR A 181 -2.72 -0.55 -5.89
C TYR A 181 -1.93 -0.93 -4.64
N THR A 182 -0.59 -0.87 -4.74
CA THR A 182 0.34 -0.87 -3.61
C THR A 182 1.28 0.31 -3.73
N ALA A 183 1.72 0.85 -2.61
CA ALA A 183 2.68 1.96 -2.59
C ALA A 183 3.58 1.85 -1.36
N GLU A 184 4.84 2.18 -1.55
CA GLU A 184 5.84 2.34 -0.49
C GLU A 184 6.76 3.52 -0.84
N VAL A 185 7.30 4.21 0.17
CA VAL A 185 8.24 5.31 -0.02
C VAL A 185 9.48 5.06 0.82
N GLY A 186 10.65 5.09 0.17
CA GLY A 186 11.94 4.85 0.81
C GLY A 186 13.04 5.77 0.29
N LYS A 187 14.06 6.01 1.12
CA LYS A 187 15.35 6.58 0.69
C LYS A 187 16.28 5.47 0.20
N ALA A 188 17.39 5.84 -0.43
CA ALA A 188 18.37 4.88 -0.94
C ALA A 188 17.78 3.83 -1.89
N VAL A 189 16.79 4.22 -2.71
CA VAL A 189 16.21 3.36 -3.76
C VAL A 189 16.81 3.72 -5.11
N LEU A 190 16.51 4.91 -5.65
CA LEU A 190 17.17 5.42 -6.87
C LEU A 190 18.31 6.40 -6.56
N GLN A 191 18.27 7.04 -5.38
CA GLN A 191 19.28 7.96 -4.89
C GLN A 191 19.38 7.81 -3.37
N GLN A 192 20.58 7.98 -2.81
CA GLN A 192 20.82 7.83 -1.36
C GLN A 192 19.97 8.79 -0.51
N ASP A 193 20.05 10.09 -0.79
CA ASP A 193 19.42 11.11 0.05
C ASP A 193 17.99 11.48 -0.36
N ALA A 194 17.55 11.08 -1.55
CA ALA A 194 16.24 11.39 -2.08
C ALA A 194 15.25 10.25 -1.91
N VAL A 195 14.02 10.59 -1.57
CA VAL A 195 12.92 9.62 -1.48
C VAL A 195 12.48 9.18 -2.88
N THR A 196 12.21 7.89 -3.01
CA THR A 196 11.58 7.30 -4.19
C THR A 196 10.25 6.68 -3.74
N MET A 197 9.21 6.95 -4.51
CA MET A 197 7.92 6.29 -4.35
C MET A 197 7.88 5.08 -5.27
N VAL A 198 7.68 3.90 -4.70
CA VAL A 198 7.59 2.63 -5.41
C VAL A 198 6.13 2.21 -5.40
N THR A 199 5.52 2.09 -6.57
CA THR A 199 4.08 1.86 -6.70
C THR A 199 3.78 0.73 -7.66
N GLY A 200 2.80 -0.08 -7.30
CA GLY A 200 2.35 -1.24 -8.03
C GLY A 200 1.23 -0.89 -9.02
N ALA A 201 1.31 -1.46 -10.22
CA ALA A 201 0.30 -1.34 -11.26
C ALA A 201 -0.06 -2.75 -11.81
N PRO A 202 -0.81 -3.57 -11.05
CA PRO A 202 -1.00 -5.00 -11.35
C PRO A 202 -1.69 -5.31 -12.68
N ARG A 203 -2.36 -4.32 -13.30
CA ARG A 203 -3.06 -4.48 -14.57
C ARG A 203 -2.31 -3.91 -15.77
N TYR A 204 -1.15 -3.28 -15.54
CA TYR A 204 -0.32 -2.75 -16.62
C TYR A 204 -0.04 -3.82 -17.69
N GLN A 205 -0.46 -3.55 -18.93
CA GLN A 205 -0.32 -4.46 -20.07
C GLN A 205 -0.78 -5.90 -19.81
N HIS A 206 -1.73 -6.08 -18.88
CA HIS A 206 -2.22 -7.38 -18.41
C HIS A 206 -1.19 -8.28 -17.74
N THR A 207 0.07 -7.88 -17.61
CA THR A 207 1.11 -8.62 -16.90
C THR A 207 1.35 -8.07 -15.48
N GLY A 208 1.15 -6.77 -15.30
CA GLY A 208 1.50 -6.02 -14.11
C GLY A 208 2.82 -5.27 -14.26
N ALA A 209 3.06 -4.28 -13.41
CA ALA A 209 4.33 -3.54 -13.38
C ALA A 209 4.55 -2.88 -12.02
N VAL A 210 5.80 -2.48 -11.76
CA VAL A 210 6.18 -1.61 -10.66
C VAL A 210 6.82 -0.34 -11.23
N TYR A 211 6.35 0.81 -10.74
CA TYR A 211 6.83 2.12 -11.12
C TYR A 211 7.69 2.68 -9.98
N LEU A 212 8.86 3.20 -10.32
CA LEU A 212 9.68 3.97 -9.39
C LEU A 212 9.60 5.43 -9.79
N LEU A 213 9.04 6.23 -8.89
CA LEU A 213 8.69 7.62 -9.09
C LEU A 213 9.57 8.52 -8.22
N SER A 214 10.05 9.62 -8.79
CA SER A 214 10.75 10.67 -8.06
C SER A 214 9.96 11.98 -8.15
N HIS A 215 10.10 12.84 -7.14
CA HIS A 215 9.51 14.17 -7.19
C HIS A 215 10.16 15.00 -8.30
N SER A 216 9.37 15.87 -8.92
CA SER A 216 9.85 16.85 -9.90
C SER A 216 9.65 18.28 -9.36
N PRO A 217 10.40 19.26 -9.87
CA PRO A 217 10.24 20.66 -9.46
C PRO A 217 8.84 21.23 -9.72
N GLN A 218 8.05 20.60 -10.59
CA GLN A 218 6.68 21.00 -10.94
C GLN A 218 5.61 20.37 -10.02
N GLN A 219 5.96 19.99 -8.79
CA GLN A 219 5.01 19.36 -7.84
C GLN A 219 4.30 18.12 -8.42
N SER A 220 5.02 17.35 -9.25
CA SER A 220 4.49 16.12 -9.85
C SER A 220 5.44 14.95 -9.63
N LEU A 221 4.90 13.73 -9.60
CA LEU A 221 5.69 12.51 -9.59
C LEU A 221 6.06 12.13 -11.01
N ARG A 222 7.36 12.04 -11.27
CA ARG A 222 7.91 11.61 -12.56
C ARG A 222 8.30 10.14 -12.48
N ARG A 223 7.94 9.36 -13.49
CA ARG A 223 8.41 7.98 -13.65
C ARG A 223 9.87 7.98 -14.07
N ASN A 224 10.73 7.43 -13.22
CA ASN A 224 12.15 7.25 -13.49
C ASN A 224 12.42 5.86 -14.06
N LEU A 225 11.85 4.83 -13.42
CA LEU A 225 11.98 3.43 -13.85
C LEU A 225 10.61 2.75 -13.89
N LEU A 226 10.50 1.76 -14.78
CA LEU A 226 9.36 0.86 -14.91
C LEU A 226 9.88 -0.57 -15.00
N LEU A 227 9.46 -1.43 -14.07
CA LEU A 227 9.75 -2.86 -14.07
C LEU A 227 8.50 -3.61 -14.52
N PRO A 228 8.45 -4.14 -15.76
CA PRO A 228 7.29 -4.88 -16.24
C PRO A 228 7.28 -6.31 -15.71
N GLY A 229 6.10 -6.80 -15.34
CA GLY A 229 5.88 -8.20 -14.97
C GLY A 229 6.02 -9.14 -16.17
N PRO A 230 6.58 -10.35 -16.00
CA PRO A 230 6.92 -11.22 -17.11
C PRO A 230 5.75 -12.06 -17.64
N GLN A 231 4.69 -12.29 -16.84
CA GLN A 231 3.60 -13.21 -17.20
C GLN A 231 2.23 -12.52 -17.16
N VAL A 232 1.44 -12.74 -18.21
CA VAL A 232 0.05 -12.25 -18.31
C VAL A 232 -0.81 -12.85 -17.20
N GLY A 233 -1.58 -12.02 -16.53
CA GLY A 233 -2.49 -12.42 -15.46
C GLY A 233 -1.81 -12.69 -14.11
N SER A 234 -0.48 -12.57 -14.03
CA SER A 234 0.26 -12.85 -12.78
C SER A 234 0.03 -11.81 -11.68
N TYR A 235 -0.46 -10.63 -12.06
CA TYR A 235 -0.79 -9.52 -11.17
C TYR A 235 0.45 -9.01 -10.41
N PHE A 236 1.56 -8.96 -11.16
CA PHE A 236 2.85 -8.47 -10.69
C PHE A 236 2.74 -7.01 -10.22
N GLY A 237 3.28 -6.73 -9.03
CA GLY A 237 3.16 -5.41 -8.38
C GLY A 237 1.92 -5.29 -7.50
N SER A 238 1.34 -6.40 -7.05
CA SER A 238 0.20 -6.41 -6.09
C SER A 238 0.62 -6.48 -4.63
N ALA A 239 1.90 -6.77 -4.38
CA ALA A 239 2.56 -6.63 -3.09
C ALA A 239 3.98 -6.13 -3.36
N ILE A 240 4.47 -5.20 -2.54
CA ILE A 240 5.79 -4.59 -2.66
C ILE A 240 6.38 -4.49 -1.26
N ALA A 241 7.67 -4.76 -1.14
CA ALA A 241 8.45 -4.45 0.05
C ALA A 241 9.84 -3.92 -0.34
N LEU A 242 10.30 -2.91 0.39
CA LEU A 242 11.68 -2.44 0.36
C LEU A 242 12.46 -2.99 1.55
N ALA A 243 13.65 -3.52 1.28
CA ALA A 243 14.57 -4.01 2.31
C ALA A 243 16.01 -3.98 1.78
N ASP A 244 16.98 -3.69 2.64
CA ASP A 244 18.41 -3.80 2.31
C ASP A 244 18.88 -5.23 2.62
N LEU A 245 18.81 -6.11 1.61
CA LEU A 245 18.97 -7.56 1.76
C LEU A 245 20.45 -7.96 1.82
N ASN A 246 21.34 -7.18 1.20
CA ASN A 246 22.79 -7.43 1.20
C ASN A 246 23.59 -6.48 2.12
N SER A 247 22.90 -5.59 2.84
CA SER A 247 23.49 -4.61 3.77
C SER A 247 24.50 -3.66 3.11
N ASP A 248 24.24 -3.27 1.86
CA ASP A 248 25.08 -2.32 1.12
C ASP A 248 24.64 -0.84 1.28
N GLY A 249 23.56 -0.62 2.03
CA GLY A 249 22.99 0.70 2.27
C GLY A 249 22.03 1.17 1.20
N TRP A 250 21.70 0.34 0.21
CA TRP A 250 20.63 0.56 -0.76
C TRP A 250 19.44 -0.36 -0.47
N GLN A 251 18.24 0.13 -0.77
CA GLN A 251 17.02 -0.65 -0.65
C GLN A 251 16.84 -1.50 -1.89
N ASP A 252 16.78 -2.82 -1.71
CA ASP A 252 16.35 -3.78 -2.70
C ASP A 252 14.82 -3.83 -2.77
N LEU A 253 14.33 -4.36 -3.88
CA LEU A 253 12.91 -4.39 -4.19
C LEU A 253 12.41 -5.82 -4.28
N VAL A 254 11.39 -6.14 -3.50
CA VAL A 254 10.68 -7.42 -3.54
C VAL A 254 9.26 -7.21 -4.04
N VAL A 255 8.86 -7.96 -5.06
CA VAL A 255 7.58 -7.78 -5.77
C VAL A 255 6.79 -9.09 -5.81
N GLY A 256 5.55 -9.05 -5.33
CA GLY A 256 4.62 -10.18 -5.39
C GLY A 256 3.86 -10.27 -6.72
N ALA A 257 3.67 -11.50 -7.18
CA ALA A 257 2.82 -11.89 -8.30
C ALA A 257 2.00 -13.16 -7.92
N PRO A 258 0.98 -13.02 -7.07
CA PRO A 258 0.28 -14.15 -6.45
C PRO A 258 -0.46 -15.05 -7.43
N TYR A 259 -0.76 -14.55 -8.63
CA TYR A 259 -1.44 -15.32 -9.68
C TYR A 259 -0.48 -15.83 -10.76
N TYR A 260 0.83 -15.70 -10.55
CA TYR A 260 1.80 -16.39 -11.39
C TYR A 260 1.52 -17.91 -11.37
N PHE A 261 1.64 -18.56 -12.51
CA PHE A 261 1.30 -19.97 -12.63
C PHE A 261 2.18 -20.66 -13.68
N GLU A 262 2.68 -21.84 -13.33
CA GLU A 262 3.27 -22.78 -14.28
C GLU A 262 2.66 -24.17 -14.14
N ARG A 263 1.80 -24.54 -15.10
CA ARG A 263 1.05 -25.80 -15.06
C ARG A 263 1.92 -27.04 -14.96
N LYS A 264 3.05 -27.08 -15.68
CA LYS A 264 3.91 -28.28 -15.75
C LYS A 264 4.74 -28.49 -14.50
N GLN A 265 5.04 -27.41 -13.78
CA GLN A 265 5.86 -27.44 -12.56
C GLN A 265 5.02 -27.42 -11.29
N GLU A 266 3.68 -27.41 -11.42
CA GLU A 266 2.72 -27.28 -10.31
C GLU A 266 3.04 -26.07 -9.42
N VAL A 267 3.42 -24.95 -10.04
CA VAL A 267 3.75 -23.70 -9.36
C VAL A 267 2.54 -22.77 -9.34
N GLY A 268 2.32 -22.10 -8.21
CA GLY A 268 1.30 -21.08 -8.01
C GLY A 268 1.82 -19.95 -7.12
N GLY A 269 1.77 -18.73 -7.64
CA GLY A 269 2.34 -17.56 -7.00
C GLY A 269 3.86 -17.46 -7.16
N ALA A 270 4.35 -16.23 -7.25
CA ALA A 270 5.77 -15.93 -7.32
C ALA A 270 6.09 -14.63 -6.57
N VAL A 271 7.35 -14.54 -6.15
CA VAL A 271 7.97 -13.32 -5.65
C VAL A 271 9.25 -13.07 -6.44
N TYR A 272 9.40 -11.85 -6.93
CA TYR A 272 10.54 -11.38 -7.71
C TYR A 272 11.39 -10.46 -6.85
N VAL A 273 12.69 -10.74 -6.78
CA VAL A 273 13.65 -9.91 -6.05
C VAL A 273 14.53 -9.20 -7.06
N TYR A 274 14.62 -7.88 -6.93
CA TYR A 274 15.48 -7.01 -7.71
C TYR A 274 16.50 -6.41 -6.75
N MET A 275 17.74 -6.88 -6.82
CA MET A 275 18.84 -6.29 -6.08
C MET A 275 19.19 -4.93 -6.68
N ASN A 276 19.49 -3.99 -5.80
CA ASN A 276 19.86 -2.64 -6.17
C ASN A 276 21.36 -2.55 -6.50
N GLU A 277 21.71 -2.01 -7.65
CA GLU A 277 23.09 -1.83 -8.10
C GLU A 277 23.49 -0.35 -8.00
N VAL A 278 23.47 0.19 -6.78
CA VAL A 278 23.87 1.58 -6.47
C VAL A 278 22.93 2.63 -7.12
N GLY A 279 21.63 2.45 -6.91
CA GLY A 279 20.57 3.34 -7.41
C GLY A 279 20.01 2.94 -8.77
N ASP A 280 20.43 1.79 -9.31
CA ASP A 280 19.93 1.22 -10.56
C ASP A 280 19.36 -0.18 -10.33
N PHE A 281 18.37 -0.56 -11.13
CA PHE A 281 17.78 -1.89 -11.08
C PHE A 281 17.80 -2.50 -12.48
N GLN A 282 18.29 -3.73 -12.57
CA GLN A 282 18.18 -4.52 -13.78
C GLN A 282 16.71 -4.80 -14.11
N LEU A 283 16.38 -4.84 -15.41
CA LEU A 283 15.01 -5.18 -15.83
C LEU A 283 14.64 -6.64 -15.53
N HIS A 284 15.65 -7.50 -15.38
CA HIS A 284 15.46 -8.89 -14.98
C HIS A 284 15.67 -9.03 -13.46
N PRO A 285 14.85 -9.83 -12.78
CA PRO A 285 15.00 -10.08 -11.36
C PRO A 285 16.30 -10.84 -11.08
N SER A 286 16.94 -10.53 -9.96
CA SER A 286 18.11 -11.25 -9.45
C SER A 286 17.73 -12.65 -8.95
N LEU A 287 16.52 -12.78 -8.40
CA LEU A 287 15.98 -14.05 -7.90
C LEU A 287 14.46 -14.11 -8.11
N VAL A 288 13.95 -15.31 -8.43
CA VAL A 288 12.52 -15.59 -8.49
C VAL A 288 12.22 -16.74 -7.55
N LEU A 289 11.39 -16.47 -6.55
CA LEU A 289 10.87 -17.47 -5.62
C LEU A 289 9.48 -17.89 -6.08
N THR A 290 9.19 -19.19 -6.03
CA THR A 290 7.92 -19.75 -6.46
C THR A 290 7.27 -20.57 -5.36
N GLY A 291 5.94 -20.50 -5.30
CA GLY A 291 5.14 -21.27 -4.35
C GLY A 291 4.46 -22.48 -4.96
N PRO A 292 3.87 -23.35 -4.11
CA PRO A 292 3.06 -24.48 -4.58
C PRO A 292 1.83 -24.02 -5.38
N SER A 293 1.30 -24.89 -6.24
CA SER A 293 0.10 -24.60 -7.01
C SER A 293 -1.07 -24.15 -6.12
N TYR A 294 -1.80 -23.14 -6.56
CA TYR A 294 -2.95 -22.55 -5.86
C TYR A 294 -2.65 -21.98 -4.46
N SER A 295 -1.38 -21.84 -4.05
CA SER A 295 -1.00 -21.29 -2.74
C SER A 295 -1.25 -19.78 -2.60
N GLY A 296 -1.23 -19.07 -3.74
CA GLY A 296 -1.19 -17.60 -3.75
C GLY A 296 0.11 -17.04 -3.19
N PHE A 297 1.22 -17.77 -3.27
CA PHE A 297 2.52 -17.29 -2.78
C PHE A 297 2.88 -15.92 -3.38
N GLY A 298 3.28 -14.98 -2.52
CA GLY A 298 3.50 -13.58 -2.91
C GLY A 298 2.25 -12.70 -2.85
N PHE A 299 1.17 -13.16 -2.21
CA PHE A 299 -0.03 -12.33 -1.99
C PHE A 299 0.24 -11.17 -1.04
N ALA A 300 1.14 -11.38 -0.09
CA ALA A 300 1.67 -10.36 0.80
C ALA A 300 3.17 -10.56 0.93
N VAL A 301 3.91 -9.45 0.94
CA VAL A 301 5.35 -9.43 1.16
C VAL A 301 5.61 -8.35 2.20
N ALA A 302 6.47 -8.63 3.17
CA ALA A 302 6.86 -7.66 4.19
C ALA A 302 8.35 -7.75 4.50
N SER A 303 9.00 -6.59 4.62
CA SER A 303 10.28 -6.47 5.30
C SER A 303 10.05 -6.64 6.80
N ILE A 304 10.69 -7.64 7.39
CA ILE A 304 10.55 -7.97 8.83
C ILE A 304 11.77 -7.53 9.65
N GLY A 305 12.73 -6.87 9.00
CA GLY A 305 14.00 -6.47 9.59
C GLY A 305 14.93 -7.66 9.82
N ASP A 306 16.03 -7.42 10.53
CA ASP A 306 16.99 -8.46 10.89
C ASP A 306 16.45 -9.29 12.08
N VAL A 307 15.71 -10.37 11.78
CA VAL A 307 15.04 -11.16 12.82
C VAL A 307 15.95 -12.19 13.46
N ASN A 308 17.07 -12.55 12.83
CA ASN A 308 18.06 -13.48 13.35
C ASN A 308 19.31 -12.79 13.94
N GLN A 309 19.40 -11.46 13.83
CA GLN A 309 20.49 -10.60 14.31
C GLN A 309 21.84 -10.89 13.65
N ASP A 310 21.83 -11.25 12.36
CA ASP A 310 23.04 -11.52 11.57
C ASP A 310 23.59 -10.31 10.81
N GLY A 311 22.88 -9.19 10.85
CA GLY A 311 23.21 -7.94 10.20
C GLY A 311 22.42 -7.66 8.91
N PHE A 312 21.71 -8.64 8.35
CA PHE A 312 20.98 -8.51 7.09
C PHE A 312 19.47 -8.40 7.32
N GLN A 313 18.76 -7.64 6.47
CA GLN A 313 17.30 -7.56 6.59
C GLN A 313 16.63 -8.78 5.97
N ASP A 314 15.67 -9.35 6.69
CA ASP A 314 14.91 -10.51 6.26
C ASP A 314 13.53 -10.13 5.73
N ILE A 315 12.91 -11.06 5.00
CA ILE A 315 11.56 -10.89 4.47
C ILE A 315 10.62 -12.03 4.87
N ALA A 316 9.33 -11.71 4.92
CA ALA A 316 8.25 -12.68 5.01
C ALA A 316 7.36 -12.65 3.77
N VAL A 317 6.96 -13.83 3.29
CA VAL A 317 6.06 -14.00 2.14
C VAL A 317 4.83 -14.79 2.55
N GLY A 318 3.65 -14.26 2.26
CA GLY A 318 2.37 -14.90 2.53
C GLY A 318 1.89 -15.79 1.38
N ALA A 319 1.35 -16.95 1.73
CA ALA A 319 0.64 -17.88 0.86
C ALA A 319 -0.73 -18.22 1.49
N PRO A 320 -1.71 -17.29 1.43
CA PRO A 320 -2.93 -17.39 2.22
C PRO A 320 -3.85 -18.55 1.80
N PHE A 321 -3.67 -19.10 0.60
CA PHE A 321 -4.51 -20.17 0.07
C PHE A 321 -3.87 -21.56 0.18
N GLU A 322 -2.67 -21.66 0.76
CA GLU A 322 -2.03 -22.94 1.03
C GLU A 322 -2.52 -23.55 2.36
N GLY A 323 -3.38 -24.56 2.28
CA GLY A 323 -3.94 -25.21 3.47
C GLY A 323 -4.79 -24.24 4.29
N HIS A 324 -4.33 -23.88 5.51
CA HIS A 324 -4.96 -22.88 6.37
C HIS A 324 -4.35 -21.47 6.21
N GLY A 325 -3.50 -21.29 5.20
CA GLY A 325 -2.62 -20.14 5.03
C GLY A 325 -1.25 -20.41 5.65
N LYS A 326 -0.19 -20.04 4.92
CA LYS A 326 1.19 -20.17 5.37
C LYS A 326 1.98 -18.87 5.23
N VAL A 327 3.01 -18.73 6.06
CA VAL A 327 4.00 -17.65 5.94
C VAL A 327 5.39 -18.25 5.83
N TYR A 328 6.12 -17.82 4.81
CA TYR A 328 7.49 -18.22 4.54
C TYR A 328 8.44 -17.12 5.00
N ILE A 329 9.41 -17.47 5.84
CA ILE A 329 10.47 -16.55 6.28
C ILE A 329 11.73 -16.87 5.50
N TYR A 330 12.29 -15.88 4.84
CA TYR A 330 13.53 -15.97 4.10
C TYR A 330 14.58 -15.11 4.77
N HIS A 331 15.75 -15.70 5.01
CA HIS A 331 16.91 -14.95 5.48
C HIS A 331 17.73 -14.42 4.32
N SER A 332 18.43 -13.33 4.58
CA SER A 332 19.35 -12.74 3.63
C SER A 332 20.81 -12.98 4.01
N SER A 333 21.73 -12.46 3.21
CA SER A 333 23.18 -12.62 3.36
C SER A 333 23.89 -11.55 2.52
N ALA A 334 25.21 -11.49 2.58
CA ALA A 334 25.99 -10.56 1.74
C ALA A 334 25.78 -10.77 0.24
N GLU A 335 25.38 -11.98 -0.17
CA GLU A 335 25.02 -12.30 -1.55
C GLU A 335 23.56 -11.97 -1.92
N GLY A 336 22.78 -11.44 -0.97
CA GLY A 336 21.36 -11.14 -1.10
C GLY A 336 20.45 -12.21 -0.47
N LEU A 337 19.21 -12.28 -0.94
CA LEU A 337 18.18 -13.18 -0.40
C LEU A 337 18.48 -14.65 -0.71
N GLN A 338 18.33 -15.53 0.29
CA GLN A 338 18.47 -16.97 0.10
C GLN A 338 17.27 -17.57 -0.65
N ASP A 339 17.51 -18.55 -1.51
CA ASP A 339 16.47 -19.18 -2.35
C ASP A 339 15.53 -20.12 -1.59
N LYS A 340 15.91 -20.53 -0.38
CA LYS A 340 15.15 -21.44 0.48
C LYS A 340 14.62 -20.73 1.71
N PRO A 341 13.34 -20.97 2.07
CA PRO A 341 12.80 -20.43 3.30
C PRO A 341 13.51 -21.08 4.48
N ARG A 342 13.86 -20.27 5.49
CA ARG A 342 14.40 -20.79 6.74
C ARG A 342 13.30 -21.42 7.59
N GLN A 343 12.11 -20.83 7.56
CA GLN A 343 10.96 -21.29 8.32
C GLN A 343 9.69 -21.14 7.50
N VAL A 344 8.78 -22.09 7.68
CA VAL A 344 7.42 -22.04 7.17
C VAL A 344 6.49 -22.17 8.36
N MET A 345 5.62 -21.18 8.56
CA MET A 345 4.64 -21.11 9.65
C MET A 345 3.25 -21.41 9.15
#